data_AF-A0A9E5FPE8-F1
#
_entry.id   AF-A0A9E5FPE8-F1
#
_cell.length_a   1.000
_cell.length_b   1.000
_cell.length_c   1.000
_cell.angle_alpha   90.00
_cell.angle_beta   90.00
_cell.angle_gamma   90.00
#
_symmetry.space_group_name_H-M   'P 1'
#
loop_
_entity.id
_entity.type
_entity.pdbx_description
1 polymer ?
#
loop_
_entity_poly.entity_id
_entity_poly.type
_entity_poly.pdbx_seq_one_letter_code
_entity_poly.pdbx_strand_id
1 'polypeptide(L)'
;MNVLFVGQHAKILNEENGIAHRHSLTFENASIHDNSMAVLRLDALQKIFLDAYEIPTLKLAIQSMLQEALPNEGCIVFGDPSELCVNATLRALMDASALIGCVFIYPVGMSALDMRKELSSLILELKRKEIPTYLARNPVAFFETFEPNLEALVYGLENREIPNVDVEYLCGKGAHKIHSR
;
A
#
# COMPACT_ATOMS: atom_id res chain seq x y z
N MET A 1 -10.63 -10.93 4.05
CA MET A 1 -9.40 -10.14 4.20
C MET A 1 -9.09 -9.53 2.86
N ASN A 2 -8.71 -8.25 2.84
CA ASN A 2 -8.56 -7.50 1.61
C ASN A 2 -7.09 -7.25 1.28
N VAL A 3 -6.79 -7.27 -0.01
CA VAL A 3 -5.52 -6.79 -0.55
C VAL A 3 -5.80 -5.54 -1.37
N LEU A 4 -5.13 -4.45 -1.02
CA LEU A 4 -5.33 -3.14 -1.63
C LEU A 4 -4.03 -2.66 -2.27
N PHE A 5 -4.07 -2.43 -3.57
CA PHE A 5 -3.00 -1.80 -4.34
C PHE A 5 -3.23 -0.30 -4.36
N VAL A 6 -2.36 0.46 -3.71
CA VAL A 6 -2.54 1.89 -3.50
C VAL A 6 -1.46 2.65 -4.25
N GLY A 7 -1.88 3.70 -4.96
CA GLY A 7 -0.98 4.56 -5.72
C GLY A 7 -0.74 4.07 -7.14
N GLN A 8 -0.15 4.94 -7.95
CA GLN A 8 0.03 4.71 -9.38
C GLN A 8 1.08 3.64 -9.65
N HIS A 9 2.16 3.58 -8.86
CA HIS A 9 3.19 2.55 -9.04
C HIS A 9 2.62 1.14 -8.77
N ALA A 10 1.79 1.02 -7.74
CA ALA A 10 1.15 -0.26 -7.41
C ALA A 10 0.13 -0.67 -8.48
N LYS A 11 -0.63 0.29 -9.02
CA LYS A 11 -1.57 0.04 -10.11
C LYS A 11 -0.87 -0.47 -11.37
N ILE A 12 0.22 0.18 -11.79
CA ILE A 12 1.00 -0.24 -12.97
C ILE A 12 1.49 -1.67 -12.79
N LEU A 13 2.09 -1.98 -11.63
CA LEU A 13 2.53 -3.35 -11.32
C LEU A 13 1.37 -4.35 -11.33
N ASN A 14 0.19 -3.97 -10.83
CA ASN A 14 -0.99 -4.84 -10.83
C ASN A 14 -1.50 -5.12 -12.26
N GLU A 15 -1.53 -4.10 -13.12
CA GLU A 15 -1.98 -4.20 -14.51
C GLU A 15 -0.99 -4.99 -15.39
N GLU A 16 0.31 -4.74 -15.24
CA GLU A 16 1.37 -5.41 -16.02
C GLU A 16 1.47 -6.90 -15.70
N ASN A 17 1.19 -7.30 -14.46
CA ASN A 17 1.32 -8.68 -13.99
C ASN A 17 -0.01 -9.44 -13.98
N GLY A 18 -1.07 -8.92 -14.61
CA GLY A 18 -2.33 -9.66 -14.79
C GLY A 18 -3.02 -10.10 -13.49
N ILE A 19 -2.73 -9.40 -12.39
CA ILE A 19 -3.18 -9.78 -11.06
C ILE A 19 -4.70 -9.56 -10.94
N ALA A 20 -5.48 -10.57 -11.32
CA ALA A 20 -6.93 -10.53 -11.23
C ALA A 20 -7.41 -10.58 -9.75
N HIS A 21 -8.54 -9.93 -9.47
CA HIS A 21 -9.31 -10.00 -8.21
C HIS A 21 -8.84 -9.16 -7.01
N ARG A 22 -8.41 -7.91 -7.20
CA ARG A 22 -7.98 -7.05 -6.07
C ARG A 22 -8.43 -5.61 -6.22
N HIS A 23 -8.59 -4.95 -5.08
CA HIS A 23 -8.96 -3.55 -5.03
C HIS A 23 -7.74 -2.67 -5.38
N SER A 24 -7.95 -1.67 -6.23
CA SER A 24 -6.96 -0.64 -6.55
C SER A 24 -7.47 0.73 -6.14
N LEU A 25 -6.71 1.43 -5.31
CA LEU A 25 -7.00 2.78 -4.87
C LEU A 25 -5.98 3.74 -5.45
N THR A 26 -6.42 4.59 -6.38
CA THR A 26 -5.55 5.55 -7.07
C THR A 26 -6.07 6.96 -6.97
N PHE A 27 -5.15 7.92 -7.03
CA PHE A 27 -5.46 9.32 -7.11
C PHE A 27 -5.04 9.88 -8.48
N GLU A 28 -5.96 10.57 -9.14
CA GLU A 28 -5.74 11.28 -10.39
C GLU A 28 -5.76 12.78 -10.11
N ASN A 29 -4.67 13.47 -10.47
CA ASN A 29 -4.58 14.92 -10.35
C ASN A 29 -5.60 15.63 -11.25
N ALA A 30 -6.04 16.82 -10.80
CA ALA A 30 -6.79 17.73 -11.64
C ALA A 30 -5.94 18.16 -12.85
N SER A 31 -6.53 18.18 -14.04
CA SER A 31 -5.92 18.74 -15.25
C SER A 31 -6.60 20.06 -15.58
N ILE A 32 -5.81 21.14 -15.62
CA ILE A 32 -6.27 22.46 -16.06
C ILE A 32 -6.70 22.41 -17.52
N HIS A 33 -6.03 21.58 -18.33
CA HIS A 33 -6.31 21.45 -19.76
C HIS A 33 -7.63 20.71 -20.04
N ASP A 34 -8.00 19.74 -19.20
CA ASP A 34 -9.20 18.92 -19.39
C ASP A 34 -10.38 19.38 -18.53
N ASN A 35 -10.22 20.50 -17.80
CA ASN A 35 -11.17 20.99 -16.80
C ASN A 35 -11.64 19.86 -15.85
N SER A 36 -10.73 18.98 -15.47
CA SER A 36 -11.02 17.81 -14.65
C SER A 36 -10.71 18.09 -13.19
N MET A 37 -11.60 17.65 -12.31
CA MET A 37 -11.37 17.69 -10.87
C MET A 37 -10.44 16.55 -10.45
N ALA A 38 -9.66 16.78 -9.41
CA ALA A 38 -8.88 15.73 -8.78
C ALA A 38 -9.83 14.65 -8.25
N VAL A 39 -9.47 13.38 -8.46
CA VAL A 39 -10.37 12.28 -8.12
C VAL A 39 -9.61 11.14 -7.46
N LEU A 40 -10.15 10.69 -6.33
CA LEU A 40 -9.78 9.43 -5.71
C LEU A 40 -10.68 8.34 -6.31
N ARG A 41 -10.11 7.23 -6.73
CA ARG A 41 -10.83 6.09 -7.32
C ARG A 41 -10.50 4.82 -6.57
N LEU A 42 -11.54 4.07 -6.23
CA LEU A 42 -11.44 2.69 -5.82
C LEU A 42 -12.05 1.82 -6.92
N ASP A 43 -11.19 1.04 -7.54
CA ASP A 43 -11.49 0.26 -8.74
C ASP A 43 -12.10 1.13 -9.85
N ALA A 44 -12.79 0.48 -10.79
CA ALA A 44 -13.59 1.15 -11.80
C ALA A 44 -14.94 1.67 -11.26
N LEU A 45 -15.30 1.33 -10.01
CA LEU A 45 -16.68 1.42 -9.52
C LEU A 45 -16.95 2.64 -8.65
N GLN A 46 -15.99 3.06 -7.83
CA GLN A 46 -16.19 4.14 -6.86
C GLN A 46 -15.23 5.30 -7.12
N LYS A 47 -15.74 6.53 -6.97
CA LYS A 47 -14.93 7.75 -7.11
C LYS A 47 -15.41 8.85 -6.18
N ILE A 48 -14.47 9.59 -5.61
CA ILE A 48 -14.71 10.80 -4.80
C ILE A 48 -13.89 11.94 -5.42
N PHE A 49 -14.55 13.06 -5.70
CA PHE A 49 -13.87 14.28 -6.14
C PHE A 49 -13.25 14.99 -4.95
N LEU A 50 -12.03 15.45 -5.11
CA LEU A 50 -11.24 16.12 -4.08
C LEU A 50 -10.92 17.54 -4.51
N ASP A 51 -10.96 18.44 -3.53
CA ASP A 51 -10.58 19.84 -3.66
C ASP A 51 -9.07 20.06 -3.41
N ALA A 52 -8.43 19.19 -2.64
CA ALA A 52 -7.01 19.27 -2.30
C ALA A 52 -6.31 17.90 -2.29
N TYR A 53 -5.04 17.88 -2.72
CA TYR A 53 -4.16 16.71 -2.62
C TYR A 53 -3.28 16.78 -1.36
N GLU A 54 -3.94 16.75 -0.20
CA GLU A 54 -3.29 16.80 1.10
C GLU A 54 -3.72 15.63 1.98
N ILE A 55 -2.84 15.21 2.89
CA ILE A 55 -3.05 14.01 3.72
C ILE A 55 -4.37 14.05 4.51
N PRO A 56 -4.76 15.15 5.19
CA PRO A 56 -6.02 15.17 5.94
C PRO A 56 -7.25 14.94 5.05
N THR A 57 -7.31 15.62 3.91
CA THR A 57 -8.41 15.51 2.94
C THR A 57 -8.47 14.12 2.33
N LEU A 58 -7.33 13.60 1.86
CA LEU A 58 -7.23 12.24 1.32
C LEU A 58 -7.68 11.21 2.35
N LYS A 59 -7.17 11.29 3.58
CA LYS A 59 -7.46 10.33 4.63
C LYS A 59 -8.97 10.24 4.91
N LEU A 60 -9.68 11.37 5.02
CA LEU A 60 -11.13 11.37 5.25
C LEU A 60 -11.89 10.73 4.09
N ALA A 61 -11.53 11.06 2.85
CA ALA A 61 -12.16 10.48 1.66
C ALA A 61 -11.90 8.97 1.56
N ILE A 62 -10.66 8.54 1.85
CA ILE A 62 -10.27 7.13 1.87
C ILE A 62 -11.05 6.38 2.96
N GLN A 63 -11.17 6.94 4.16
CA GLN A 63 -11.94 6.34 5.25
C GLN A 63 -13.40 6.11 4.83
N SER A 64 -14.05 7.11 4.23
CA SER A 64 -15.42 6.98 3.73
C SER A 64 -15.54 5.89 2.66
N MET A 65 -14.63 5.90 1.69
CA MET A 65 -14.65 4.98 0.55
C MET A 65 -14.41 3.52 0.99
N LEU A 66 -13.42 3.30 1.87
CA LEU A 66 -13.10 1.95 2.36
C LEU A 66 -14.15 1.44 3.35
N GLN A 67 -14.81 2.30 4.12
CA GLN A 67 -15.89 1.88 5.02
C GLN A 67 -17.09 1.31 4.25
N GLU A 68 -17.37 1.84 3.07
CA GLU A 68 -18.43 1.33 2.19
C GLU A 68 -18.01 0.07 1.43
N ALA A 69 -16.77 0.05 0.92
CA ALA A 69 -16.30 -1.02 0.04
C ALA A 69 -15.76 -2.26 0.78
N LEU A 70 -15.16 -2.06 1.96
CA LEU A 70 -14.44 -3.09 2.71
C LEU A 70 -14.81 -3.10 4.21
N PRO A 71 -16.10 -3.21 4.57
CA PRO A 71 -16.52 -3.10 5.96
C PRO A 71 -15.99 -4.28 6.80
N ASN A 72 -15.31 -3.97 7.91
CA ASN A 72 -14.91 -4.89 8.99
C ASN A 72 -13.89 -5.99 8.61
N GLU A 73 -13.11 -5.81 7.55
CA GLU A 73 -12.08 -6.76 7.17
C GLU A 73 -10.67 -6.13 7.23
N GLY A 74 -9.71 -6.89 7.78
CA GLY A 74 -8.30 -6.51 7.76
C GLY A 74 -7.79 -6.35 6.32
N CYS A 75 -6.94 -5.34 6.11
CA CYS A 75 -6.39 -4.97 4.81
C CYS A 75 -4.86 -5.05 4.81
N ILE A 76 -4.30 -5.73 3.79
CA ILE A 76 -2.89 -5.66 3.43
C ILE A 76 -2.75 -4.61 2.33
N VAL A 77 -1.82 -3.67 2.51
CA VAL A 77 -1.57 -2.59 1.54
C VAL A 77 -0.28 -2.83 0.77
N PHE A 78 -0.36 -2.75 -0.55
CA PHE A 78 0.79 -2.67 -1.46
C PHE A 78 0.86 -1.26 -2.02
N GLY A 79 2.00 -0.58 -1.90
CA GLY A 79 2.11 0.80 -2.37
C GLY A 79 3.52 1.36 -2.28
N ASP A 80 3.79 2.39 -3.08
CA ASP A 80 5.00 3.18 -2.91
C ASP A 80 4.79 4.20 -1.78
N PRO A 81 5.51 4.07 -0.65
CA PRO A 81 5.30 4.97 0.48
C PRO A 81 5.70 6.43 0.19
N SER A 82 6.34 6.71 -0.96
CA SER A 82 6.59 8.08 -1.44
C SER A 82 5.33 8.79 -1.94
N GLU A 83 4.30 8.04 -2.34
CA GLU A 83 3.05 8.61 -2.82
C GLU A 83 2.17 9.07 -1.64
N LEU A 84 1.70 10.31 -1.68
CA LEU A 84 0.83 10.87 -0.63
C LEU A 84 -0.45 10.06 -0.44
N CYS A 85 -1.00 9.49 -1.52
CA CYS A 85 -2.16 8.60 -1.46
C CYS A 85 -1.88 7.34 -0.63
N VAL A 86 -0.69 6.73 -0.79
CA VAL A 86 -0.28 5.56 -0.01
C VAL A 86 -0.16 5.93 1.47
N ASN A 87 0.50 7.04 1.77
CA ASN A 87 0.65 7.52 3.14
C ASN A 87 -0.71 7.80 3.82
N ALA A 88 -1.61 8.49 3.12
CA ALA A 88 -2.96 8.76 3.60
C ALA A 88 -3.77 7.47 3.85
N THR A 89 -3.66 6.49 2.95
CA THR A 89 -4.34 5.19 3.09
C THR A 89 -3.85 4.38 4.29
N LEU A 90 -2.52 4.30 4.48
CA LEU A 90 -1.96 3.62 5.64
C LEU A 90 -2.47 4.24 6.93
N ARG A 91 -2.47 5.58 7.03
CA ARG A 91 -3.00 6.29 8.21
C ARG A 91 -4.50 6.10 8.41
N ALA A 92 -5.28 6.13 7.33
CA ALA A 92 -6.72 5.85 7.38
C ALA A 92 -7.00 4.46 7.99
N LEU A 93 -6.30 3.43 7.51
CA LEU A 93 -6.44 2.05 7.97
C LEU A 93 -5.85 1.82 9.37
N MET A 94 -4.76 2.51 9.72
CA MET A 94 -4.17 2.48 11.07
C MET A 94 -5.09 3.09 12.13
N ASP A 95 -5.87 4.11 11.77
CA ASP A 95 -6.85 4.73 12.67
C ASP A 95 -8.10 3.86 12.82
N ALA A 96 -8.50 3.19 11.75
CA ALA A 96 -9.60 2.22 11.77
C ALA A 96 -9.22 0.87 12.40
N SER A 97 -7.95 0.67 12.80
CA SER A 97 -7.42 -0.64 13.24
C SER A 97 -7.64 -1.77 12.23
N ALA A 98 -7.68 -1.43 10.94
CA ALA A 98 -7.91 -2.35 9.84
C ALA A 98 -6.62 -2.70 9.08
N LEU A 99 -5.51 -1.98 9.29
CA LEU A 99 -4.23 -2.31 8.65
C LEU A 99 -3.58 -3.52 9.34
N ILE A 100 -3.50 -4.65 8.62
CA ILE A 100 -2.89 -5.89 9.14
C ILE A 100 -1.44 -6.08 8.67
N GLY A 101 -1.05 -5.43 7.58
CA GLY A 101 0.32 -5.46 7.08
C GLY A 101 0.48 -4.56 5.85
N CYS A 102 1.73 -4.26 5.49
CA CYS A 102 2.00 -3.54 4.26
C CYS A 102 3.30 -3.98 3.59
N VAL A 103 3.32 -3.85 2.26
CA VAL A 103 4.46 -4.15 1.41
C VAL A 103 4.76 -2.90 0.60
N PHE A 104 5.93 -2.32 0.87
CA PHE A 104 6.44 -1.19 0.12
C PHE A 104 7.08 -1.66 -1.17
N ILE A 105 6.63 -1.07 -2.28
CA ILE A 105 7.25 -1.21 -3.58
C ILE A 105 8.07 0.07 -3.78
N TYR A 106 9.39 -0.04 -3.83
CA TYR A 106 10.25 1.14 -3.91
C TYR A 106 10.63 1.41 -5.36
N PRO A 107 10.04 2.39 -6.06
CA PRO A 107 10.54 2.78 -7.36
C PRO A 107 11.91 3.43 -7.15
N VAL A 108 12.92 2.78 -7.71
CA VAL A 108 14.30 3.22 -7.61
C VAL A 108 14.44 4.56 -8.33
N GLY A 109 14.61 5.64 -7.57
CA GLY A 109 15.10 6.90 -8.12
C GLY A 109 14.51 8.18 -7.53
N MET A 110 14.63 8.44 -6.23
CA MET A 110 14.46 9.81 -5.73
C MET A 110 15.49 10.21 -4.67
N SER A 111 16.34 11.16 -5.06
CA SER A 111 17.13 11.99 -4.16
C SER A 111 16.24 13.11 -3.61
N ALA A 112 15.42 12.82 -2.61
CA ALA A 112 14.70 13.85 -1.86
C ALA A 112 14.93 13.63 -0.36
N LEU A 113 15.72 14.50 0.27
CA LEU A 113 16.03 14.44 1.70
C LEU A 113 14.74 14.49 2.56
N ASP A 114 13.75 15.29 2.15
CA ASP A 114 12.49 15.45 2.88
C ASP A 114 11.64 14.18 2.86
N MET A 115 11.60 13.49 1.72
CA MET A 115 10.92 12.21 1.57
C MET A 115 11.51 11.15 2.50
N ARG A 116 12.83 11.15 2.73
CA ARG A 116 13.46 10.22 3.71
C ARG A 116 12.97 10.47 5.12
N LYS A 117 12.77 11.74 5.51
CA LYS A 117 12.26 12.11 6.84
C LYS A 117 10.80 11.68 6.99
N GLU A 118 9.98 11.92 5.98
CA GLU A 118 8.57 11.53 5.98
C GLU A 118 8.39 10.00 6.00
N LEU A 119 9.16 9.29 5.17
CA LEU A 119 9.21 7.83 5.16
C LEU A 119 9.68 7.29 6.51
N SER A 120 10.73 7.87 7.10
CA SER A 120 11.21 7.45 8.44
C SER A 120 10.14 7.66 9.51
N SER A 121 9.37 8.76 9.43
CA SER A 121 8.25 9.02 10.35
C SER A 121 7.14 7.98 10.18
N LEU A 122 6.80 7.64 8.94
CA LEU A 122 5.79 6.61 8.61
C LEU A 122 6.24 5.23 9.12
N ILE A 123 7.48 4.83 8.84
CA ILE A 123 8.05 3.57 9.32
C ILE A 123 8.07 3.51 10.85
N LEU A 124 8.39 4.62 11.52
CA LEU A 124 8.35 4.70 12.98
C LEU A 124 6.92 4.53 13.52
N GLU A 125 5.93 5.12 12.86
CA GLU A 125 4.52 4.98 13.19
C GLU A 125 4.04 3.52 13.06
N LEU A 126 4.36 2.87 11.92
CA LEU A 126 4.08 1.46 11.67
C LEU A 126 4.74 0.56 12.72
N LYS A 127 6.01 0.82 13.05
CA LYS A 127 6.75 0.10 14.09
C LYS A 127 6.09 0.23 15.46
N ARG A 128 5.65 1.43 15.84
CA ARG A 128 4.97 1.69 17.12
C ARG A 128 3.63 0.98 17.22
N LYS A 129 2.90 0.87 16.11
CA LYS A 129 1.65 0.10 16.01
C LYS A 129 1.88 -1.40 15.77
N GLU A 130 3.14 -1.84 15.75
CA GLU A 130 3.54 -3.24 15.56
C GLU A 130 3.08 -3.87 14.24
N ILE A 131 2.88 -3.05 13.21
CA ILE A 131 2.34 -3.49 11.90
C ILE A 131 3.45 -4.13 11.07
N PRO A 132 3.31 -5.40 10.65
CA PRO A 132 4.25 -6.07 9.76
C PRO A 132 4.44 -5.27 8.47
N THR A 133 5.66 -4.83 8.24
CA THR A 133 6.04 -3.96 7.12
C THR A 133 7.20 -4.57 6.38
N TYR A 134 7.04 -4.73 5.07
CA TYR A 134 8.01 -5.38 4.20
C TYR A 134 8.37 -4.47 3.01
N LEU A 135 9.52 -4.73 2.39
CA LEU A 135 10.01 -4.05 1.20
C LEU A 135 10.20 -5.07 0.08
N ALA A 136 9.50 -4.91 -1.03
CA ALA A 136 9.78 -5.65 -2.27
C ALA A 136 10.98 -5.00 -2.97
N ARG A 137 12.14 -5.67 -2.96
CA ARG A 137 13.40 -5.15 -3.53
C ARG A 137 13.39 -5.14 -5.05
N ASN A 138 12.72 -6.11 -5.66
CA ASN A 138 12.48 -6.17 -7.09
C ASN A 138 10.98 -6.38 -7.30
N PRO A 139 10.16 -5.31 -7.35
CA PRO A 139 8.71 -5.45 -7.44
C PRO A 139 8.23 -6.28 -8.63
N VAL A 140 8.88 -6.15 -9.79
CA VAL A 140 8.52 -6.92 -11.00
C VAL A 140 8.80 -8.40 -10.79
N ALA A 141 10.04 -8.78 -10.45
CA ALA A 141 10.36 -10.18 -10.20
C ALA A 141 9.58 -10.75 -9.00
N PHE A 142 9.31 -9.93 -7.99
CA PHE A 142 8.46 -10.28 -6.85
C PHE A 142 7.06 -10.65 -7.32
N PHE A 143 6.40 -9.86 -8.17
CA PHE A 143 5.07 -10.19 -8.66
C PHE A 143 5.07 -11.32 -9.70
N GLU A 144 6.07 -11.42 -10.57
CA GLU A 144 6.25 -12.53 -11.52
C GLU A 144 6.46 -13.88 -10.81
N THR A 145 7.23 -13.91 -9.71
CA THR A 145 7.50 -15.14 -8.94
C THR A 145 6.43 -15.48 -7.92
N PHE A 146 5.63 -14.50 -7.46
CA PHE A 146 4.50 -14.72 -6.55
C PHE A 146 3.17 -14.99 -7.24
N GLU A 147 3.10 -14.91 -8.58
CA GLU A 147 1.92 -15.34 -9.32
C GLU A 147 1.49 -16.82 -9.13
N PRO A 148 2.28 -17.74 -8.55
CA PRO A 148 1.73 -19.04 -8.16
C PRO A 148 0.97 -19.06 -6.83
N ASN A 149 1.11 -18.06 -5.92
CA ASN A 149 0.45 -18.15 -4.61
C ASN A 149 0.37 -16.83 -3.81
N LEU A 150 -0.43 -15.85 -4.28
CA LEU A 150 -0.81 -14.70 -3.44
C LEU A 150 -1.38 -15.15 -2.09
N GLU A 151 -2.17 -16.22 -2.08
CA GLU A 151 -2.72 -16.76 -0.84
C GLU A 151 -1.60 -17.13 0.15
N ALA A 152 -0.46 -17.66 -0.31
CA ALA A 152 0.71 -17.90 0.51
C ALA A 152 1.46 -16.63 0.91
N LEU A 153 1.48 -15.59 0.08
CA LEU A 153 2.02 -14.29 0.48
C LEU A 153 1.16 -13.66 1.58
N VAL A 154 -0.15 -13.68 1.39
CA VAL A 154 -1.15 -13.16 2.30
C VAL A 154 -1.13 -13.98 3.60
N TYR A 155 -1.13 -15.30 3.51
CA TYR A 155 -0.92 -16.22 4.62
C TYR A 155 0.43 -15.95 5.29
N GLY A 156 1.50 -15.75 4.54
CA GLY A 156 2.82 -15.43 5.06
C GLY A 156 2.87 -14.07 5.75
N LEU A 157 2.09 -13.09 5.30
CA LEU A 157 1.95 -11.77 5.95
C LEU A 157 1.15 -11.90 7.25
N GLU A 158 0.05 -12.65 7.24
CA GLU A 158 -0.77 -12.93 8.42
C GLU A 158 -0.01 -13.72 9.49
N ASN A 159 0.63 -14.82 9.06
CA ASN A 159 1.36 -15.74 9.91
C ASN A 159 2.81 -15.30 10.14
N ARG A 160 3.24 -14.21 9.49
CA ARG A 160 4.57 -13.59 9.63
C ARG A 160 5.72 -14.49 9.16
N GLU A 161 5.45 -15.28 8.14
CA GLU A 161 6.32 -16.26 7.49
C GLU A 161 6.32 -15.98 5.99
N ILE A 162 7.02 -14.93 5.53
CA ILE A 162 7.19 -14.67 4.10
C ILE A 162 8.43 -15.42 3.58
N PRO A 163 8.28 -16.39 2.67
CA PRO A 163 9.39 -17.15 2.13
C PRO A 163 9.83 -16.52 0.80
N ASN A 164 10.68 -15.48 0.79
CA ASN A 164 11.39 -15.11 -0.44
C ASN A 164 12.60 -14.17 -0.21
N VAL A 165 13.57 -14.24 -1.15
CA VAL A 165 14.81 -13.44 -1.16
C VAL A 165 14.57 -12.01 -1.66
N ASP A 166 13.49 -11.78 -2.42
CA ASP A 166 13.13 -10.48 -3.00
C ASP A 166 12.26 -9.60 -2.10
N VAL A 167 11.98 -10.05 -0.87
CA VAL A 167 11.25 -9.30 0.16
C VAL A 167 12.11 -9.15 1.40
N GLU A 168 12.28 -7.91 1.85
CA GLU A 168 12.98 -7.60 3.10
C GLU A 168 11.98 -7.18 4.17
N TYR A 169 12.13 -7.71 5.38
CA TYR A 169 11.36 -7.25 6.53
C TYR A 169 11.92 -5.93 7.07
N LEU A 170 11.06 -4.91 7.24
CA LEU A 170 11.45 -3.59 7.74
C LEU A 170 11.14 -3.41 9.23
N CYS A 171 9.88 -3.59 9.65
CA CYS A 171 9.45 -3.35 11.04
C CYS A 171 8.09 -4.00 11.37
N GLY A 172 7.69 -3.90 12.64
CA GLY A 172 6.45 -4.47 13.19
C GLY A 172 6.70 -5.58 14.23
N LYS A 173 5.65 -6.30 14.62
CA LYS A 173 5.81 -7.58 15.33
C LYS A 173 5.93 -8.72 14.32
N GLY A 174 7.17 -9.10 13.99
CA GLY A 174 7.47 -10.39 13.35
C GLY A 174 8.71 -10.43 12.47
N ALA A 175 9.87 -10.74 13.06
CA ALA A 175 10.90 -11.61 12.47
C ALA A 175 11.88 -12.08 13.58
N HIS A 176 11.48 -13.06 14.39
CA HIS A 176 12.45 -13.89 15.10
C HIS A 176 12.44 -15.26 14.43
N LYS A 177 13.62 -15.65 13.93
CA LYS A 177 14.02 -16.92 13.28
C LYS A 177 13.80 -17.02 11.77
N ILE A 178 14.65 -16.33 11.01
CA ILE A 178 15.25 -16.97 9.82
C ILE A 178 16.58 -17.52 10.32
N HIS A 179 16.63 -18.82 10.61
CA HIS A 179 17.91 -19.52 10.77
C HIS A 179 18.61 -19.50 9.41
N SER A 180 19.71 -18.77 9.32
CA SER A 180 20.75 -19.09 8.35
C SER A 180 21.27 -20.49 8.67
N ARG A 181 21.06 -21.43 7.74
CA ARG A 181 21.90 -22.62 7.61
C ARG A 181 22.64 -22.51 6.29
#